data_AF-A0A0U3NS04-F1
#
_entry.id   AF-A0A0U3NS04-F1
#
_cell.length_a   1.000
_cell.length_b   1.000
_cell.length_c   1.000
_cell.angle_alpha   90.00
_cell.angle_beta   90.00
_cell.angle_gamma   90.00
#
_symmetry.space_group_name_H-M   'P 1'
#
loop_
_entity.id
_entity.type
_entity.pdbx_description
1 polymer ?
#
loop_
_entity_poly.entity_id
_entity_poly.type
_entity_poly.pdbx_seq_one_letter_code
_entity_poly.pdbx_strand_id
1 'polypeptide(L)'
;MIEQLNHNNDDYLNITLSKLNHYGFHKISRIIFIFLTIFCPILVNIIFSYAIHISPDDRDLFTMVLTMITTSLSFIALVILQGNIILKTGYTFFAFFSLFMGPIIFMIMLLIGMLGFSNDDANIISIWVQVLGEIGAAILGFYLFDNIRKQYKETIIGFKNPKNIGYYLMIVGGGFVSAYIITILFGKIGITQLSSNDGGNTNQNTIDKLLKGSLAGAIPMVMLTTLVAPVLEELATREGIFAIFGNEKKSWNWTIGAVCSLLYFSNMHVGSSDFKYIIDYMGTAIPLIGAYMLGNRNTLYSIPIHSIWNIMVLVNTYTT
;
A
#
# COMPACT_ATOMS: atom_id res chain seq x y z
N MET A 1 47.57 -23.18 -30.21
CA MET A 1 46.87 -22.31 -31.17
C MET A 1 45.38 -22.67 -31.38
N ILE A 2 44.78 -23.53 -30.54
CA ILE A 2 43.33 -23.87 -30.56
C ILE A 2 42.58 -23.34 -29.31
N GLU A 3 43.29 -22.86 -28.29
CA GLU A 3 42.66 -22.33 -27.05
C GLU A 3 42.26 -20.85 -27.10
N GLN A 4 42.58 -20.10 -28.16
CA GLN A 4 42.28 -18.67 -28.25
C GLN A 4 41.03 -18.32 -29.07
N LEU A 5 40.32 -19.31 -29.62
CA LEU A 5 39.12 -19.06 -30.45
C LEU A 5 37.79 -19.33 -29.74
N ASN A 6 37.78 -19.97 -28.57
CA ASN A 6 36.54 -20.22 -27.82
C ASN A 6 36.19 -19.13 -26.79
N HIS A 7 37.10 -18.22 -26.46
CA HIS A 7 36.84 -17.23 -25.42
C HIS A 7 36.14 -15.94 -25.90
N ASN A 8 36.03 -15.72 -27.22
CA ASN A 8 35.50 -14.46 -27.76
C ASN A 8 34.03 -14.51 -28.19
N ASN A 9 33.41 -15.68 -28.34
CA ASN A 9 32.00 -15.77 -28.73
C ASN A 9 31.03 -15.78 -27.53
N ASP A 10 31.44 -16.32 -26.37
CA ASP A 10 30.58 -16.36 -25.18
C ASP A 10 30.47 -14.99 -24.49
N ASP A 11 31.52 -14.16 -24.54
CA ASP A 11 31.49 -12.82 -23.94
C ASP A 11 30.62 -11.84 -24.73
N TYR A 12 30.61 -11.91 -26.06
CA TYR A 12 29.73 -11.07 -26.88
C TYR A 12 28.25 -11.49 -26.77
N LEU A 13 27.95 -12.80 -26.66
CA LEU A 13 26.58 -13.27 -26.48
C LEU A 13 26.04 -12.96 -25.07
N ASN A 14 26.86 -13.09 -24.02
CA ASN A 14 26.49 -12.74 -22.64
C ASN A 14 26.37 -11.24 -22.38
N ILE A 15 27.19 -10.41 -23.04
CA ILE A 15 27.07 -8.95 -22.97
C ILE A 15 25.84 -8.45 -23.74
N THR A 16 25.47 -9.12 -24.83
CA THR A 16 24.30 -8.76 -25.65
C THR A 16 22.99 -9.23 -24.99
N LEU A 17 22.97 -10.44 -24.41
CA LEU A 17 21.83 -10.94 -23.62
C LEU A 17 21.65 -10.19 -22.30
N SER A 18 22.71 -9.78 -21.59
CA SER A 18 22.57 -8.98 -20.36
C SER A 18 22.08 -7.55 -20.64
N LYS A 19 22.45 -6.95 -21.77
CA LYS A 19 21.95 -5.62 -22.19
C LYS A 19 20.55 -5.66 -22.80
N LEU A 20 20.20 -6.71 -23.54
CA LEU A 20 18.83 -6.95 -24.03
C LEU A 20 17.88 -7.37 -22.88
N ASN A 21 18.37 -8.14 -21.90
CA ASN A 21 17.63 -8.48 -20.68
C ASN A 21 17.34 -7.26 -19.80
N HIS A 22 18.19 -6.23 -19.82
CA HIS A 22 18.00 -5.13 -18.89
C HIS A 22 16.98 -4.09 -19.35
N TYR A 23 16.86 -3.74 -20.63
CA TYR A 23 15.95 -2.66 -21.02
C TYR A 23 14.54 -3.12 -21.44
N GLY A 24 14.43 -4.25 -22.14
CA GLY A 24 13.14 -4.77 -22.61
C GLY A 24 12.28 -5.36 -21.49
N PHE A 25 12.89 -6.18 -20.63
CA PHE A 25 12.18 -6.89 -19.57
C PHE A 25 11.67 -5.95 -18.49
N HIS A 26 12.40 -4.87 -18.17
CA HIS A 26 11.92 -3.85 -17.23
C HIS A 26 10.67 -3.13 -17.77
N LYS A 27 10.61 -2.86 -19.07
CA LYS A 27 9.43 -2.23 -19.68
C LYS A 27 8.22 -3.16 -19.68
N ILE A 28 8.40 -4.42 -20.10
CA ILE A 28 7.32 -5.43 -20.10
C ILE A 28 6.84 -5.69 -18.66
N SER A 29 7.76 -5.82 -17.70
CA SER A 29 7.47 -5.97 -16.28
C SER A 29 6.58 -4.85 -15.75
N ARG A 30 6.92 -3.59 -16.06
CA ARG A 30 6.11 -2.43 -15.65
C ARG A 30 4.72 -2.46 -16.26
N ILE A 31 4.59 -2.82 -17.54
CA ILE A 31 3.29 -2.92 -18.22
C ILE A 31 2.43 -3.99 -17.56
N ILE A 32 3.00 -5.18 -17.29
CA ILE A 32 2.31 -6.27 -16.60
C ILE A 32 1.85 -5.84 -15.22
N PHE A 33 2.74 -5.20 -14.44
CA PHE A 33 2.41 -4.67 -13.13
C PHE A 33 1.26 -3.66 -13.20
N ILE A 34 1.37 -2.64 -14.07
CA ILE A 34 0.33 -1.62 -14.24
C ILE A 34 -1.00 -2.26 -14.61
N PHE A 35 -0.99 -3.15 -15.60
CA PHE A 35 -2.22 -3.73 -16.11
C PHE A 35 -2.87 -4.66 -15.07
N LEU A 36 -2.13 -5.65 -14.56
CA LEU A 36 -2.69 -6.68 -13.69
C LEU A 36 -2.88 -6.21 -12.24
N THR A 37 -2.00 -5.35 -11.72
CA THR A 37 -2.03 -4.97 -10.30
C THR A 37 -2.77 -3.65 -10.06
N ILE A 38 -2.78 -2.75 -11.04
CA ILE A 38 -3.40 -1.42 -10.88
C ILE A 38 -4.72 -1.35 -11.66
N PHE A 39 -4.65 -1.52 -12.97
CA PHE A 39 -5.78 -1.24 -13.86
C PHE A 39 -6.90 -2.27 -13.74
N CYS A 40 -6.57 -3.57 -13.76
CA CYS A 40 -7.57 -4.64 -13.67
C CYS A 40 -8.41 -4.55 -12.38
N PRO A 41 -7.81 -4.48 -11.17
CA PRO A 41 -8.59 -4.34 -9.92
C PRO A 41 -9.51 -3.11 -9.90
N ILE A 42 -9.03 -1.97 -10.39
CA ILE A 42 -9.84 -0.74 -10.46
C ILE A 42 -11.00 -0.90 -11.44
N LEU A 43 -10.73 -1.43 -12.64
CA LEU A 43 -11.77 -1.64 -13.65
C LEU A 43 -12.86 -2.60 -13.14
N VAL A 44 -12.43 -3.65 -12.45
CA VAL A 44 -13.31 -4.64 -11.81
C VAL A 44 -14.18 -3.97 -10.76
N ASN A 45 -13.59 -3.18 -9.87
CA ASN A 45 -14.32 -2.41 -8.87
C ASN A 45 -15.38 -1.54 -9.54
N ILE A 46 -15.03 -0.76 -10.57
CA ILE A 46 -15.98 0.07 -11.33
C ILE A 46 -17.12 -0.76 -11.92
N ILE A 47 -16.82 -1.90 -12.56
CA ILE A 47 -17.84 -2.76 -13.16
C ILE A 47 -18.80 -3.31 -12.08
N PHE A 48 -18.28 -3.80 -10.96
CA PHE A 48 -19.11 -4.30 -9.87
C PHE A 48 -19.88 -3.19 -9.15
N SER A 49 -19.32 -1.98 -9.02
CA SER A 49 -19.99 -0.84 -8.41
C SER A 49 -21.19 -0.36 -9.23
N TYR A 50 -21.07 -0.33 -10.57
CA TYR A 50 -22.02 0.40 -11.43
C TYR A 50 -22.75 -0.45 -12.47
N ALA A 51 -22.20 -1.58 -12.89
CA ALA A 51 -22.79 -2.40 -13.96
C ALA A 51 -23.48 -3.68 -13.44
N ILE A 52 -22.98 -4.25 -12.34
CA ILE A 52 -23.47 -5.53 -11.79
C ILE A 52 -24.24 -5.31 -10.49
N HIS A 53 -25.49 -5.75 -10.46
CA HIS A 53 -26.38 -5.62 -9.30
C HIS A 53 -26.37 -6.91 -8.46
N ILE A 54 -25.28 -7.15 -7.74
CA ILE A 54 -25.18 -8.20 -6.70
C ILE A 54 -25.04 -7.56 -5.31
N SER A 55 -25.15 -8.37 -4.26
CA SER A 55 -25.08 -7.85 -2.88
C SER A 55 -23.71 -7.20 -2.60
N PRO A 56 -23.63 -6.17 -1.72
CA PRO A 56 -22.35 -5.54 -1.36
C PRO A 56 -21.28 -6.54 -0.91
N ASP A 57 -21.65 -7.48 -0.04
CA ASP A 57 -20.73 -8.49 0.50
C ASP A 57 -20.18 -9.41 -0.61
N ASP A 58 -21.04 -9.83 -1.55
CA ASP A 58 -20.62 -10.65 -2.68
C ASP A 58 -19.65 -9.85 -3.59
N ARG A 59 -19.95 -8.58 -3.87
CA ARG A 59 -19.07 -7.74 -4.70
C ARG A 59 -17.69 -7.56 -4.10
N ASP A 60 -17.60 -7.33 -2.79
CA ASP A 60 -16.32 -7.16 -2.10
C ASP A 60 -15.52 -8.47 -2.10
N LEU A 61 -16.19 -9.61 -1.87
CA LEU A 61 -15.57 -10.93 -1.98
C LEU A 61 -15.04 -11.19 -3.41
N PHE A 62 -15.84 -10.95 -4.45
CA PHE A 62 -15.43 -11.12 -5.84
C PHE A 62 -14.26 -10.21 -6.21
N THR A 63 -14.30 -8.95 -5.77
CA THR A 63 -13.23 -7.98 -5.99
C THR A 63 -11.94 -8.42 -5.31
N MET A 64 -12.02 -8.88 -4.06
CA MET A 64 -10.87 -9.40 -3.32
C MET A 64 -10.25 -10.59 -4.06
N VAL A 65 -11.05 -11.60 -4.41
CA VAL A 65 -10.57 -12.80 -5.11
C VAL A 65 -9.94 -12.43 -6.45
N LEU A 66 -10.56 -11.55 -7.23
CA LEU A 66 -10.02 -11.17 -8.53
C LEU A 66 -8.73 -10.35 -8.40
N THR A 67 -8.66 -9.44 -7.43
CA THR A 67 -7.45 -8.66 -7.11
C THR A 67 -6.30 -9.59 -6.70
N MET A 68 -6.60 -10.64 -5.92
CA MET A 68 -5.60 -11.66 -5.58
C MET A 68 -5.13 -12.41 -6.82
N ILE A 69 -6.04 -12.83 -7.71
CA ILE A 69 -5.69 -13.54 -8.93
C ILE A 69 -4.79 -12.66 -9.81
N THR A 70 -5.19 -11.43 -10.08
CA THR A 70 -4.43 -10.55 -10.97
C THR A 70 -3.09 -10.15 -10.37
N THR A 71 -3.03 -9.87 -9.06
CA THR A 71 -1.77 -9.60 -8.36
C THR A 71 -0.87 -10.85 -8.31
N SER A 72 -1.42 -12.05 -8.15
CA SER A 72 -0.67 -13.31 -8.19
C SER A 72 -0.07 -13.54 -9.57
N LEU A 73 -0.87 -13.34 -10.62
CA LEU A 73 -0.40 -13.44 -12.01
C LEU A 73 0.69 -12.42 -12.30
N SER A 74 0.56 -11.19 -11.80
CA SER A 74 1.61 -10.17 -11.90
C SER A 74 2.88 -10.62 -11.19
N PHE A 75 2.77 -11.12 -9.95
CA PHE A 75 3.92 -11.58 -9.17
C PHE A 75 4.65 -12.74 -9.87
N ILE A 76 3.92 -13.76 -10.31
CA ILE A 76 4.46 -14.92 -11.04
C ILE A 76 5.15 -14.44 -12.34
N ALA A 77 4.50 -13.59 -13.12
CA ALA A 77 5.07 -13.07 -14.35
C ALA A 77 6.36 -12.28 -14.09
N LEU A 78 6.41 -11.47 -13.04
CA LEU A 78 7.60 -10.71 -12.67
C LEU A 78 8.73 -11.61 -12.17
N VAL A 79 8.43 -12.68 -11.43
CA VAL A 79 9.42 -13.70 -11.05
C VAL A 79 9.97 -14.41 -12.29
N ILE A 80 9.14 -14.74 -13.28
CA ILE A 80 9.58 -15.36 -14.54
C ILE A 80 10.48 -14.38 -15.32
N LEU A 81 10.10 -13.10 -15.42
CA LEU A 81 10.80 -12.11 -16.23
C LEU A 81 12.07 -11.54 -15.59
N GLN A 82 12.12 -11.41 -14.26
CA GLN A 82 13.24 -10.80 -13.53
C GLN A 82 14.01 -11.80 -12.65
N GLY A 83 13.56 -13.05 -12.57
CA GLY A 83 14.16 -14.09 -11.76
C GLY A 83 14.18 -13.75 -10.27
N ASN A 84 15.18 -14.29 -9.56
CA ASN A 84 15.32 -14.11 -8.11
C ASN A 84 15.64 -12.67 -7.67
N ILE A 85 15.89 -11.76 -8.61
CA ILE A 85 16.17 -10.35 -8.28
C ILE A 85 14.93 -9.71 -7.67
N ILE A 86 13.74 -9.96 -8.23
CA ILE A 86 12.50 -9.35 -7.75
C ILE A 86 12.18 -9.76 -6.31
N LEU A 87 12.53 -10.99 -5.92
CA LEU A 87 12.36 -11.56 -4.58
C LEU A 87 13.12 -10.80 -3.49
N LYS A 88 14.16 -10.04 -3.87
CA LYS A 88 14.99 -9.23 -2.96
C LYS A 88 14.61 -7.76 -2.95
N THR A 89 13.57 -7.37 -3.68
CA THR A 89 13.09 -5.98 -3.76
C THR A 89 11.86 -5.77 -2.90
N GLY A 90 11.56 -4.51 -2.57
CA GLY A 90 10.34 -4.13 -1.87
C GLY A 90 9.06 -4.61 -2.57
N TYR A 91 9.09 -4.93 -3.88
CA TYR A 91 7.92 -5.48 -4.55
C TYR A 91 7.45 -6.81 -3.94
N THR A 92 8.37 -7.62 -3.40
CA THR A 92 8.00 -8.86 -2.72
C THR A 92 7.22 -8.58 -1.45
N PHE A 93 7.58 -7.52 -0.74
CA PHE A 93 6.80 -7.03 0.40
C PHE A 93 5.41 -6.60 -0.05
N PHE A 94 5.32 -5.82 -1.13
CA PHE A 94 4.04 -5.42 -1.72
C PHE A 94 3.18 -6.62 -2.12
N ALA A 95 3.75 -7.60 -2.82
CA ALA A 95 3.03 -8.79 -3.24
C ALA A 95 2.55 -9.60 -2.03
N PHE A 96 3.39 -9.73 -1.00
CA PHE A 96 2.99 -10.40 0.23
C PHE A 96 1.83 -9.68 0.93
N PHE A 97 1.95 -8.37 1.09
CA PHE A 97 0.89 -7.53 1.67
C PHE A 97 -0.43 -7.69 0.90
N SER A 98 -0.38 -7.57 -0.42
CA SER A 98 -1.57 -7.59 -1.28
C SER A 98 -2.22 -8.97 -1.37
N LEU A 99 -1.43 -10.05 -1.32
CA LEU A 99 -1.93 -11.41 -1.54
C LEU A 99 -2.34 -12.13 -0.27
N PHE A 100 -1.73 -11.82 0.87
CA PHE A 100 -1.92 -12.63 2.06
C PHE A 100 -2.69 -11.92 3.17
N MET A 101 -2.65 -10.59 3.28
CA MET A 101 -3.32 -9.89 4.39
C MET A 101 -4.82 -10.14 4.41
N GLY A 102 -5.52 -9.84 3.31
CA GLY A 102 -6.98 -10.05 3.21
C GLY A 102 -7.40 -11.51 3.43
N PRO A 103 -6.81 -12.49 2.73
CA PRO A 103 -7.16 -13.91 2.89
C PRO A 103 -6.87 -14.48 4.26
N ILE A 104 -5.77 -14.08 4.90
CA ILE A 104 -5.45 -14.52 6.26
C ILE A 104 -6.56 -14.05 7.21
N ILE A 105 -6.94 -12.76 7.14
CA ILE A 105 -8.03 -12.20 7.95
C ILE A 105 -9.34 -12.94 7.67
N PHE A 106 -9.68 -13.16 6.40
CA PHE A 106 -10.89 -13.90 6.03
C PHE A 106 -10.91 -15.33 6.59
N MET A 107 -9.80 -16.06 6.47
CA MET A 107 -9.67 -17.42 7.00
C MET A 107 -9.78 -17.45 8.53
N ILE A 108 -9.22 -16.45 9.23
CA ILE A 108 -9.35 -16.31 10.68
C ILE A 108 -10.80 -16.06 11.06
N MET A 109 -11.50 -15.14 10.38
CA MET A 109 -12.92 -14.88 10.63
C MET A 109 -13.77 -16.13 10.43
N LEU A 110 -13.51 -16.90 9.38
CA LEU A 110 -14.20 -18.16 9.12
C LEU A 110 -13.96 -19.20 10.23
N LEU A 111 -12.70 -19.35 10.66
CA LEU A 111 -12.35 -20.26 11.76
C LEU A 111 -13.01 -19.85 13.09
N ILE A 112 -13.02 -18.55 13.40
CA ILE A 112 -13.66 -18.05 14.63
C ILE A 112 -15.18 -18.29 14.59
N GLY A 113 -15.82 -18.06 13.44
CA GLY A 113 -17.24 -18.36 13.24
C GLY A 113 -17.56 -19.84 13.44
N MET A 114 -16.69 -20.74 12.96
CA MET A 114 -16.83 -22.19 13.18
C MET A 114 -16.67 -22.60 14.65
N LEU A 115 -15.96 -21.83 15.46
CA LEU A 115 -15.77 -22.07 16.89
C LEU A 115 -16.95 -21.55 17.74
N GLY A 116 -17.98 -20.96 17.12
CA GLY A 116 -19.21 -20.54 17.79
C GLY A 116 -19.11 -19.24 18.58
N PHE A 117 -18.08 -18.42 18.32
CA PHE A 117 -17.99 -17.08 18.90
C PHE A 117 -19.10 -16.16 18.37
N SER A 118 -19.48 -15.17 19.18
CA SER A 118 -20.37 -14.11 18.71
C SER A 118 -19.68 -13.29 17.60
N ASN A 119 -20.46 -12.62 16.75
CA ASN A 119 -19.90 -11.76 15.70
C ASN A 119 -19.03 -10.63 16.28
N ASP A 120 -19.37 -10.09 17.45
CA ASP A 120 -18.61 -9.01 18.06
C ASP A 120 -17.28 -9.51 18.64
N ASP A 121 -17.27 -10.67 19.29
CA ASP A 121 -16.02 -11.32 19.74
C ASP A 121 -15.14 -11.69 18.55
N ALA A 122 -15.75 -12.21 17.47
CA ALA A 122 -15.03 -12.57 16.26
C ALA A 122 -14.34 -11.36 15.61
N ASN A 123 -15.02 -10.22 15.55
CA ASN A 123 -14.43 -8.98 15.05
C ASN A 123 -13.26 -8.52 15.94
N ILE A 124 -13.43 -8.52 17.26
CA ILE A 124 -12.37 -8.12 18.20
C ILE A 124 -11.13 -9.01 18.03
N ILE A 125 -11.31 -10.33 18.01
CA ILE A 125 -10.22 -11.29 17.82
C ILE A 125 -9.56 -11.07 16.45
N SER A 126 -10.34 -10.92 15.39
CA SER A 126 -9.83 -10.69 14.03
C SER A 126 -8.90 -9.48 13.96
N ILE A 127 -9.28 -8.36 14.58
CA ILE A 127 -8.45 -7.13 14.60
C ILE A 127 -7.15 -7.36 15.37
N TRP A 128 -7.20 -8.06 16.52
CA TRP A 128 -5.98 -8.40 17.26
C TRP A 128 -5.03 -9.26 16.43
N VAL A 129 -5.56 -10.26 15.73
CA VAL A 129 -4.73 -11.10 14.86
C VAL A 129 -4.18 -10.29 13.69
N GLN A 130 -4.96 -9.37 13.12
CA GLN A 130 -4.49 -8.44 12.09
C GLN A 130 -3.35 -7.55 12.61
N VAL A 131 -3.51 -6.90 13.78
CA VAL A 131 -2.47 -6.09 14.41
C VAL A 131 -1.18 -6.89 14.58
N LEU A 132 -1.26 -8.10 15.14
CA LEU A 132 -0.09 -8.95 15.35
C LEU A 132 0.54 -9.41 14.03
N GLY A 133 -0.29 -9.77 13.05
CA GLY A 133 0.14 -10.16 11.72
C GLY A 133 0.87 -9.03 10.99
N GLU A 134 0.34 -7.81 11.06
CA GLU A 134 0.95 -6.64 10.44
C GLU A 134 2.23 -6.20 11.15
N ILE A 135 2.31 -6.27 12.49
CA ILE A 135 3.56 -6.06 13.22
C ILE A 135 4.60 -7.08 12.79
N GLY A 136 4.22 -8.37 12.72
CA GLY A 136 5.10 -9.45 12.27
C GLY A 136 5.60 -9.23 10.85
N ALA A 137 4.71 -8.83 9.94
CA ALA A 137 5.05 -8.50 8.56
C ALA A 137 5.96 -7.27 8.48
N ALA A 138 5.74 -6.23 9.30
CA ALA A 138 6.63 -5.06 9.38
C ALA A 138 8.05 -5.50 9.75
N ILE A 139 8.16 -6.25 10.86
CA ILE A 139 9.45 -6.77 11.36
C ILE A 139 10.14 -7.61 10.29
N LEU A 140 9.39 -8.50 9.63
CA LEU A 140 9.92 -9.34 8.56
C LEU A 140 10.39 -8.49 7.37
N GLY A 141 9.63 -7.47 6.98
CA GLY A 141 10.01 -6.52 5.94
C GLY A 141 11.32 -5.80 6.28
N PHE A 142 11.45 -5.26 7.50
CA PHE A 142 12.70 -4.68 7.95
C PHE A 142 13.84 -5.70 7.99
N TYR A 143 13.58 -6.95 8.35
CA TYR A 143 14.61 -7.98 8.41
C TYR A 143 15.12 -8.40 7.02
N LEU A 144 14.19 -8.57 6.06
CA LEU A 144 14.49 -9.08 4.72
C LEU A 144 15.01 -8.01 3.76
N PHE A 145 14.61 -6.74 3.91
CA PHE A 145 14.95 -5.69 2.94
C PHE A 145 15.99 -4.69 3.47
N ASP A 146 17.25 -4.92 3.11
CA ASP A 146 18.40 -4.09 3.49
C ASP A 146 18.23 -2.61 3.17
N ASN A 147 17.62 -2.29 2.02
CA ASN A 147 17.42 -0.93 1.57
C ASN A 147 16.59 -0.12 2.58
N ILE A 148 15.51 -0.71 3.10
CA ILE A 148 14.61 -0.07 4.06
C ILE A 148 15.38 0.22 5.37
N ARG A 149 16.11 -0.78 5.89
CA ARG A 149 16.96 -0.60 7.08
C ARG A 149 18.00 0.49 6.90
N LYS A 150 18.68 0.49 5.76
CA LYS A 150 19.74 1.45 5.45
C LYS A 150 19.19 2.87 5.41
N GLN A 151 18.09 3.09 4.69
CA GLN A 151 17.43 4.41 4.61
C GLN A 151 17.02 4.93 5.99
N TYR A 152 16.43 4.07 6.83
CA TYR A 152 15.99 4.46 8.17
C TYR A 152 17.18 4.81 9.05
N LYS A 153 18.21 3.96 9.06
CA LYS A 153 19.44 4.18 9.82
C LYS A 153 20.13 5.47 9.40
N GLU A 154 20.28 5.71 8.10
CA GLU A 154 20.90 6.93 7.56
C GLU A 154 20.13 8.19 7.97
N THR A 155 18.80 8.13 7.93
CA THR A 155 17.94 9.26 8.31
C THR A 155 18.02 9.57 9.80
N ILE A 156 17.94 8.53 10.64
CA ILE A 156 18.05 8.68 12.10
C ILE A 156 19.44 9.20 12.49
N ILE A 157 20.51 8.69 11.88
CA ILE A 157 21.86 9.22 12.08
C ILE A 157 21.93 10.68 11.63
N GLY A 158 21.28 11.01 10.51
CA GLY A 158 21.16 12.36 9.98
C GLY A 158 20.54 13.35 10.96
N PHE A 159 19.63 12.91 11.84
CA PHE A 159 19.01 13.77 12.86
C PHE A 159 19.98 14.28 13.93
N LYS A 160 21.21 13.77 14.00
CA LYS A 160 22.27 14.42 14.80
C LYS A 160 22.56 15.85 14.34
N ASN A 161 22.24 16.20 13.09
CA ASN A 161 22.30 17.57 12.59
C ASN A 161 20.91 18.24 12.70
N PRO A 162 20.77 19.34 13.45
CA PRO A 162 19.48 20.01 13.64
C PRO A 162 18.86 20.51 12.34
N LYS A 163 19.66 20.81 11.30
CA LYS A 163 19.13 21.19 9.97
C LYS A 163 18.34 20.05 9.32
N ASN A 164 18.78 18.81 9.51
CA ASN A 164 18.09 17.63 8.97
C ASN A 164 16.78 17.37 9.71
N ILE A 165 16.73 17.61 11.03
CA ILE A 165 15.48 17.59 11.80
C ILE A 165 14.53 18.68 11.27
N GLY A 166 15.02 19.91 11.08
CA GLY A 166 14.22 21.01 10.53
C GLY A 166 13.63 20.67 9.15
N TYR A 167 14.43 20.08 8.25
CA TYR A 167 13.97 19.61 6.95
C TYR A 167 12.91 18.50 7.06
N TYR A 168 13.13 17.53 7.95
CA TYR A 168 12.16 16.47 8.22
C TYR A 168 10.83 17.02 8.74
N LEU A 169 10.87 17.88 9.77
CA LEU A 169 9.67 18.50 10.33
C LEU A 169 8.95 19.38 9.30
N MET A 170 9.67 20.06 8.42
CA MET A 170 9.08 20.85 7.34
C MET A 170 8.34 19.96 6.33
N ILE A 171 8.90 18.82 5.93
CA ILE A 171 8.22 17.88 5.02
C ILE A 171 7.01 17.26 5.71
N VAL A 172 7.17 16.74 6.93
CA VAL A 172 6.09 16.06 7.66
C VAL A 172 4.97 17.06 7.99
N GLY A 173 5.31 18.22 8.54
CA GLY A 173 4.33 19.26 8.86
C GLY A 173 3.66 19.84 7.61
N GLY A 174 4.44 20.15 6.57
CA GLY A 174 3.91 20.65 5.30
C GLY A 174 3.05 19.63 4.56
N GLY A 175 3.42 18.34 4.63
CA GLY A 175 2.64 17.24 4.08
C GLY A 175 1.33 17.03 4.82
N PHE A 176 1.31 17.11 6.16
CA PHE A 176 0.09 17.09 6.95
C PHE A 176 -0.85 18.27 6.62
N VAL A 177 -0.32 19.49 6.58
CA VAL A 177 -1.10 20.69 6.19
C VAL A 177 -1.65 20.52 4.77
N SER A 178 -0.86 19.99 3.85
CA SER A 178 -1.31 19.71 2.47
C SER A 178 -2.43 18.66 2.45
N ALA A 179 -2.33 17.59 3.24
CA ALA A 179 -3.39 16.58 3.37
C ALA A 179 -4.70 17.20 3.84
N TYR A 180 -4.64 18.06 4.86
CA TYR A 180 -5.79 18.78 5.36
C TYR A 180 -6.43 19.69 4.31
N ILE A 181 -5.63 20.51 3.62
CA ILE A 181 -6.11 21.42 2.57
C ILE A 181 -6.72 20.63 1.41
N ILE A 182 -6.03 19.60 0.90
CA ILE A 182 -6.51 18.79 -0.22
C ILE A 182 -7.81 18.09 0.16
N THR A 183 -7.92 17.54 1.36
CA THR A 183 -9.16 16.90 1.82
C THR A 183 -10.31 17.89 1.89
N ILE A 184 -10.10 19.14 2.32
CA ILE A 184 -11.16 20.17 2.26
C ILE A 184 -11.55 20.48 0.81
N LEU A 185 -10.58 20.61 -0.08
CA LEU A 185 -10.85 20.88 -1.50
C LEU A 185 -11.63 19.74 -2.15
N PHE A 186 -11.26 18.50 -1.86
CA PHE A 186 -11.90 17.30 -2.39
C PHE A 186 -13.26 17.04 -1.73
N GLY A 187 -13.40 17.32 -0.43
CA GLY A 187 -14.67 17.27 0.28
C GLY A 187 -15.71 18.25 -0.27
N LYS A 188 -15.28 19.42 -0.76
CA LYS A 188 -16.16 20.37 -1.49
C LYS A 188 -16.63 19.85 -2.86
N ILE A 189 -16.00 18.80 -3.40
CA ILE A 189 -16.41 18.13 -4.64
C ILE A 189 -17.54 17.09 -4.36
N GLY A 190 -17.97 16.94 -3.09
CA GLY A 190 -19.26 16.34 -2.75
C GLY A 190 -19.21 14.90 -2.23
N ILE A 191 -18.06 14.45 -1.74
CA ILE A 191 -17.87 13.12 -1.16
C ILE A 191 -16.95 13.36 0.04
N THR A 192 -17.40 13.08 1.25
CA THR A 192 -16.66 13.47 2.46
C THR A 192 -16.52 12.30 3.41
N GLN A 193 -15.30 11.76 3.52
CA GLN A 193 -14.84 11.00 4.69
C GLN A 193 -15.05 11.74 6.02
N LEU A 194 -15.18 13.08 6.00
CA LEU A 194 -15.37 13.93 7.18
C LEU A 194 -16.85 14.17 7.56
N SER A 195 -17.82 13.78 6.74
CA SER A 195 -19.26 13.98 7.02
C SER A 195 -19.89 12.64 7.37
N SER A 196 -20.22 12.46 8.65
CA SER A 196 -20.93 11.30 9.19
C SER A 196 -22.42 11.24 8.79
N ASN A 197 -22.92 12.19 8.00
CA ASN A 197 -24.37 12.37 7.83
C ASN A 197 -25.00 11.57 6.67
N ASP A 198 -24.22 11.02 5.73
CA ASP A 198 -24.75 10.30 4.57
C ASP A 198 -24.33 8.82 4.56
N GLY A 199 -24.86 8.02 5.48
CA GLY A 199 -24.75 6.54 5.46
C GLY A 199 -23.35 5.94 5.58
N GLY A 200 -22.31 6.78 5.71
CA GLY A 200 -20.92 6.39 5.93
C GLY A 200 -20.24 5.66 4.76
N ASN A 201 -18.92 5.57 4.86
CA ASN A 201 -18.09 4.60 4.14
C ASN A 201 -18.06 3.32 5.00
N THR A 202 -18.18 2.13 4.42
CA THR A 202 -18.21 0.85 5.16
C THR A 202 -16.98 0.66 6.04
N ASN A 203 -15.81 1.12 5.58
CA ASN A 203 -14.58 1.12 6.37
C ASN A 203 -14.73 2.01 7.62
N GLN A 204 -15.29 3.21 7.45
CA GLN A 204 -15.54 4.13 8.56
C GLN A 204 -16.59 3.57 9.52
N ASN A 205 -17.69 3.01 9.02
CA ASN A 205 -18.74 2.41 9.85
C ASN A 205 -18.21 1.26 10.73
N THR A 206 -17.28 0.47 10.19
CA THR A 206 -16.61 -0.61 10.95
C THR A 206 -15.74 -0.04 12.06
N ILE A 207 -14.96 0.99 11.75
CA ILE A 207 -14.13 1.73 12.72
C ILE A 207 -15.01 2.30 13.84
N ASP A 208 -16.11 2.98 13.50
CA ASP A 208 -17.04 3.61 14.45
C ASP A 208 -17.63 2.59 15.42
N LYS A 209 -18.11 1.45 14.89
CA LYS A 209 -18.71 0.38 15.69
C LYS A 209 -17.73 -0.15 16.74
N LEU A 210 -16.48 -0.39 16.34
CA LEU A 210 -15.48 -1.00 17.21
C LEU A 210 -14.87 -0.01 18.20
N LEU A 211 -14.69 1.25 17.79
CA LEU A 211 -14.22 2.31 18.67
C LEU A 211 -15.23 2.68 19.75
N LYS A 212 -16.52 2.74 19.41
CA LYS A 212 -17.59 3.13 20.35
C LYS A 212 -18.13 1.95 21.17
N GLY A 213 -17.77 0.71 20.83
CA GLY A 213 -18.29 -0.51 21.45
C GLY A 213 -17.64 -0.88 22.81
N SER A 214 -16.35 -1.24 22.82
CA SER A 214 -15.64 -1.68 24.03
C SER A 214 -14.16 -1.34 23.97
N LEU A 215 -13.49 -1.25 25.13
CA LEU A 215 -12.04 -1.04 25.17
C LEU A 215 -11.25 -2.17 24.47
N ALA A 216 -11.75 -3.40 24.55
CA ALA A 216 -11.13 -4.56 23.92
C ALA A 216 -11.14 -4.47 22.38
N GLY A 217 -12.12 -3.79 21.79
CA GLY A 217 -12.16 -3.45 20.36
C GLY A 217 -11.49 -2.11 20.02
N ALA A 218 -11.64 -1.10 20.88
CA ALA A 218 -11.11 0.24 20.61
C ALA A 218 -9.57 0.29 20.61
N ILE A 219 -8.92 -0.37 21.58
CA ILE A 219 -7.45 -0.39 21.69
C ILE A 219 -6.79 -0.95 20.41
N PRO A 220 -7.10 -2.17 19.95
CA PRO A 220 -6.45 -2.71 18.76
C PRO A 220 -6.85 -1.93 17.51
N MET A 221 -8.05 -1.35 17.44
CA MET A 221 -8.44 -0.49 16.32
C MET A 221 -7.63 0.80 16.25
N VAL A 222 -7.41 1.48 17.37
CA VAL A 222 -6.52 2.66 17.42
C VAL A 222 -5.11 2.25 17.02
N MET A 223 -4.58 1.16 17.57
CA MET A 223 -3.23 0.67 17.22
C MET A 223 -3.11 0.35 15.73
N LEU A 224 -4.07 -0.39 15.18
CA LEU A 224 -4.11 -0.78 13.78
C LEU A 224 -4.13 0.46 12.87
N THR A 225 -5.15 1.30 13.04
CA THR A 225 -5.42 2.42 12.13
C THR A 225 -4.38 3.53 12.21
N THR A 226 -3.78 3.78 13.38
CA THR A 226 -2.89 4.94 13.56
C THR A 226 -1.41 4.60 13.57
N LEU A 227 -1.03 3.36 13.86
CA LEU A 227 0.39 2.99 14.02
C LEU A 227 0.80 1.88 13.06
N VAL A 228 0.08 0.77 13.07
CA VAL A 228 0.55 -0.46 12.41
C VAL A 228 0.26 -0.43 10.90
N ALA A 229 -0.99 -0.18 10.51
CA ALA A 229 -1.38 -0.13 9.10
C ALA A 229 -0.63 0.97 8.34
N PRO A 230 -0.47 2.22 8.84
CA PRO A 230 0.30 3.25 8.14
C PRO A 230 1.73 2.83 7.79
N VAL A 231 2.40 2.05 8.66
CA VAL A 231 3.74 1.53 8.39
C VAL A 231 3.69 0.54 7.23
N LEU A 232 2.81 -0.45 7.26
CA LEU A 232 2.74 -1.47 6.22
C LEU A 232 2.29 -0.90 4.88
N GLU A 233 1.28 -0.06 4.89
CA GLU A 233 0.73 0.53 3.69
C GLU A 233 1.74 1.42 2.99
N GLU A 234 2.50 2.25 3.73
CA GLU A 234 3.54 3.06 3.12
C GLU A 234 4.72 2.22 2.63
N LEU A 235 5.10 1.15 3.33
CA LEU A 235 6.14 0.22 2.84
C LEU A 235 5.69 -0.55 1.59
N ALA A 236 4.45 -1.05 1.57
CA ALA A 236 3.91 -1.77 0.41
C ALA A 236 3.71 -0.83 -0.78
N THR A 237 3.05 0.30 -0.57
CA THR A 237 2.65 1.20 -1.67
C THR A 237 3.76 2.12 -2.13
N ARG A 238 4.66 2.60 -1.26
CA ARG A 238 5.78 3.44 -1.68
C ARG A 238 6.98 2.58 -2.01
N GLU A 239 7.62 1.94 -1.02
CA GLU A 239 8.83 1.15 -1.29
C GLU A 239 8.56 0.00 -2.27
N GLY A 240 7.43 -0.70 -2.14
CA GLY A 240 7.12 -1.84 -2.98
C GLY A 240 6.79 -1.50 -4.43
N ILE A 241 5.92 -0.52 -4.67
CA ILE A 241 5.57 -0.12 -6.04
C ILE A 241 6.75 0.58 -6.72
N PHE A 242 7.44 1.49 -6.02
CA PHE A 242 8.57 2.22 -6.59
C PHE A 242 9.79 1.34 -6.88
N ALA A 243 9.86 0.12 -6.31
CA ALA A 243 10.86 -0.88 -6.66
C ALA A 243 10.74 -1.35 -8.13
N ILE A 244 9.52 -1.37 -8.71
CA ILE A 244 9.28 -1.75 -10.11
C ILE A 244 9.71 -0.65 -11.09
N PHE A 245 9.56 0.61 -10.68
CA PHE A 245 9.78 1.76 -11.56
C PHE A 245 11.21 2.32 -11.51
N GLY A 246 12.03 1.91 -10.53
CA GLY A 246 13.44 2.27 -10.43
C GLY A 246 13.71 3.70 -9.95
N ASN A 247 14.97 4.01 -9.64
CA ASN A 247 15.35 5.13 -8.75
C ASN A 247 15.59 6.47 -9.45
N GLU A 248 15.32 6.60 -10.75
CA GLU A 248 15.65 7.79 -11.53
C GLU A 248 14.67 8.93 -11.27
N LYS A 249 15.03 9.85 -10.36
CA LYS A 249 14.22 10.99 -9.87
C LYS A 249 13.65 11.94 -10.94
N LYS A 250 14.17 11.91 -12.17
CA LYS A 250 13.74 12.76 -13.29
C LYS A 250 13.21 11.97 -14.49
N SER A 251 13.01 10.67 -14.33
CA SER A 251 12.47 9.82 -15.40
C SER A 251 10.95 9.84 -15.38
N TRP A 252 10.33 9.60 -16.54
CA TRP A 252 8.89 9.37 -16.63
C TRP A 252 8.42 8.19 -15.76
N ASN A 253 9.31 7.21 -15.49
CA ASN A 253 9.02 6.08 -14.61
C ASN A 253 8.74 6.54 -13.17
N TRP A 254 9.35 7.64 -12.74
CA TRP A 254 9.10 8.20 -11.42
C TRP A 254 7.66 8.69 -11.28
N THR A 255 7.18 9.44 -12.27
CA THR A 255 5.81 9.93 -12.32
C THR A 255 4.81 8.78 -12.46
N ILE A 256 5.10 7.79 -13.30
CA ILE A 256 4.24 6.60 -13.43
C ILE A 256 4.16 5.84 -12.10
N GLY A 257 5.29 5.66 -11.40
CA GLY A 257 5.32 5.02 -10.09
C GLY A 257 4.47 5.76 -9.06
N ALA A 258 4.54 7.09 -9.04
CA ALA A 258 3.68 7.93 -8.21
C ALA A 258 2.19 7.75 -8.54
N VAL A 259 1.82 7.73 -9.82
CA VAL A 259 0.42 7.50 -10.25
C VAL A 259 -0.05 6.10 -9.89
N CYS A 260 0.77 5.07 -10.07
CA CYS A 260 0.41 3.70 -9.66
C CYS A 260 0.24 3.60 -8.15
N SER A 261 1.13 4.25 -7.40
CA SER A 261 1.08 4.29 -5.94
C SER A 261 -0.15 5.03 -5.41
N LEU A 262 -0.55 6.12 -6.09
CA LEU A 262 -1.79 6.85 -5.85
C LEU A 262 -3.00 5.94 -6.08
N LEU A 263 -3.12 5.40 -7.29
CA LEU A 263 -4.28 4.60 -7.70
C LEU A 263 -4.43 3.33 -6.86
N TYR A 264 -3.32 2.63 -6.58
CA TYR A 264 -3.35 1.45 -5.73
C TYR A 264 -3.77 1.79 -4.30
N PHE A 265 -3.12 2.79 -3.68
CA PHE A 265 -3.44 3.21 -2.32
C PHE A 265 -4.91 3.62 -2.20
N SER A 266 -5.44 4.37 -3.17
CA SER A 266 -6.85 4.77 -3.13
C SER A 266 -7.79 3.59 -3.33
N ASN A 267 -7.48 2.68 -4.26
CA ASN A 267 -8.32 1.51 -4.55
C ASN A 267 -8.35 0.50 -3.40
N MET A 268 -7.24 0.27 -2.69
CA MET A 268 -7.22 -0.66 -1.55
C MET A 268 -8.09 -0.21 -0.37
N HIS A 269 -8.43 1.08 -0.32
CA HIS A 269 -9.28 1.66 0.72
C HIS A 269 -10.74 1.84 0.31
N VAL A 270 -11.11 1.53 -0.94
CA VAL A 270 -12.49 1.50 -1.37
C VAL A 270 -12.90 0.07 -1.70
N GLY A 271 -13.88 -0.44 -0.94
CA GLY A 271 -14.66 -1.57 -1.38
C GLY A 271 -15.45 -1.22 -2.64
N SER A 272 -15.97 -2.24 -3.30
CA SER A 272 -16.82 -2.07 -4.48
C SER A 272 -18.11 -1.30 -4.17
N SER A 273 -18.62 -1.37 -2.93
CA SER A 273 -19.75 -0.58 -2.43
C SER A 273 -19.42 0.91 -2.27
N ASP A 274 -18.14 1.24 -2.08
CA ASP A 274 -17.65 2.54 -1.62
C ASP A 274 -16.77 3.25 -2.65
N PHE A 275 -16.77 2.77 -3.90
CA PHE A 275 -15.93 3.32 -4.96
C PHE A 275 -16.15 4.83 -5.19
N LYS A 276 -17.33 5.36 -4.85
CA LYS A 276 -17.60 6.81 -4.87
C LYS A 276 -16.58 7.60 -4.02
N TYR A 277 -16.07 7.04 -2.92
CA TYR A 277 -15.09 7.67 -2.04
C TYR A 277 -13.64 7.58 -2.55
N ILE A 278 -13.37 7.03 -3.74
CA ILE A 278 -12.00 6.86 -4.24
C ILE A 278 -11.26 8.20 -4.38
N ILE A 279 -11.99 9.25 -4.74
CA ILE A 279 -11.44 10.61 -4.89
C ILE A 279 -10.90 11.11 -3.55
N ASP A 280 -11.59 10.87 -2.44
CA ASP A 280 -11.15 11.27 -1.10
C ASP A 280 -9.84 10.59 -0.73
N TYR A 281 -9.74 9.28 -0.99
CA TYR A 281 -8.50 8.54 -0.76
C TYR A 281 -7.38 8.91 -1.73
N MET A 282 -7.70 9.42 -2.93
CA MET A 282 -6.69 10.02 -3.81
C MET A 282 -6.16 11.32 -3.22
N GLY A 283 -7.07 12.14 -2.66
CA GLY A 283 -6.71 13.38 -1.98
C GLY A 283 -5.72 13.17 -0.83
N THR A 284 -5.96 12.15 0.00
CA THR A 284 -5.06 11.81 1.12
C THR A 284 -3.75 11.15 0.67
N ALA A 285 -3.74 10.39 -0.43
CA ALA A 285 -2.54 9.74 -0.93
C ALA A 285 -1.52 10.70 -1.58
N ILE A 286 -1.98 11.78 -2.23
CA ILE A 286 -1.11 12.80 -2.86
C ILE A 286 -0.03 13.34 -1.91
N PRO A 287 -0.35 13.88 -0.72
CA PRO A 287 0.66 14.41 0.20
C PRO A 287 1.61 13.32 0.74
N LEU A 288 1.13 12.08 0.91
CA LEU A 288 1.98 10.95 1.32
C LEU A 288 3.03 10.63 0.26
N ILE A 289 2.62 10.57 -1.01
CA ILE A 289 3.54 10.40 -2.15
C ILE A 289 4.51 11.57 -2.26
N GLY A 290 4.01 12.80 -2.11
CA GLY A 290 4.84 14.00 -2.12
C GLY A 290 5.93 13.97 -1.05
N ALA A 291 5.56 13.63 0.18
CA ALA A 291 6.50 13.50 1.29
C ALA A 291 7.53 12.39 1.06
N TYR A 292 7.10 11.23 0.56
CA TYR A 292 8.00 10.15 0.17
C TYR A 292 9.02 10.59 -0.89
N MET A 293 8.56 11.31 -1.91
CA MET A 293 9.42 11.81 -3.00
C MET A 293 10.40 12.89 -2.52
N LEU A 294 9.93 13.86 -1.71
CA LEU A 294 10.75 14.92 -1.12
C LEU A 294 11.74 14.38 -0.06
N GLY A 295 11.34 13.32 0.63
CA GLY A 295 12.12 12.56 1.61
C GLY A 295 13.15 11.59 1.00
N ASN A 296 13.42 11.71 -0.31
CA ASN A 296 14.38 10.87 -1.03
C ASN A 296 14.05 9.36 -0.98
N ARG A 297 12.77 9.01 -1.21
CA ARG A 297 12.27 7.63 -1.15
C ARG A 297 12.52 7.00 0.21
N ASN A 298 12.03 7.69 1.23
CA ASN A 298 12.05 7.15 2.57
C ASN A 298 10.66 7.29 3.17
N THR A 299 10.05 6.15 3.47
CA THR A 299 8.73 6.07 4.11
C THR A 299 8.70 6.69 5.50
N LEU A 300 9.84 6.92 6.16
CA LEU A 300 9.89 7.71 7.40
C LEU A 300 9.28 9.12 7.24
N TYR A 301 9.23 9.67 6.03
CA TYR A 301 8.61 10.98 5.81
C TYR A 301 7.10 10.91 5.58
N SER A 302 6.57 9.79 5.07
CA SER A 302 5.15 9.64 4.77
C SER A 302 4.36 8.96 5.89
N ILE A 303 4.95 7.97 6.58
CA ILE A 303 4.34 7.27 7.73
C ILE A 303 3.81 8.23 8.80
N PRO A 304 4.57 9.19 9.34
CA PRO A 304 4.05 10.07 10.38
C PRO A 304 2.91 10.95 9.88
N ILE A 305 2.92 11.38 8.61
CA ILE A 305 1.81 12.14 8.03
C ILE A 305 0.55 11.28 8.01
N HIS A 306 0.68 10.04 7.55
CA HIS A 306 -0.41 9.08 7.49
C HIS A 306 -0.95 8.76 8.89
N SER A 307 -0.08 8.45 9.85
CA SER A 307 -0.46 8.23 11.24
C SER A 307 -1.19 9.42 11.87
N ILE A 308 -0.64 10.64 11.71
CA ILE A 308 -1.25 11.86 12.27
C ILE A 308 -2.62 12.12 11.60
N TRP A 309 -2.72 11.90 10.29
CA TRP A 309 -3.99 12.02 9.58
C TRP A 309 -5.05 11.06 10.12
N ASN A 310 -4.70 9.78 10.29
CA ASN A 310 -5.63 8.78 10.82
C ASN A 310 -6.03 9.09 12.27
N ILE A 311 -5.10 9.60 13.10
CA ILE A 311 -5.43 10.10 14.45
C ILE A 311 -6.46 11.21 14.38
N MET A 312 -6.30 12.19 13.48
CA MET A 312 -7.25 13.30 13.34
C MET A 312 -8.64 12.83 12.92
N VAL A 313 -8.73 11.92 11.95
CA VAL A 313 -10.00 11.31 11.52
C VAL A 313 -10.65 10.56 12.68
N LEU A 314 -9.88 9.79 13.44
CA LEU A 314 -10.36 9.02 14.58
C LEU A 314 -10.86 9.91 15.73
N VAL A 315 -10.14 10.99 16.05
CA VAL A 315 -10.58 11.97 17.05
C VAL A 315 -11.87 12.66 16.63
N ASN A 316 -11.98 13.05 15.36
CA ASN A 316 -13.21 13.64 14.83
C ASN A 316 -14.39 12.67 14.97
N THR A 317 -14.17 11.41 14.60
CA THR A 317 -15.14 10.32 14.72
C THR A 317 -15.64 10.09 16.15
N TYR A 318 -14.73 10.17 17.13
CA TYR A 318 -15.08 9.97 18.54
C TYR A 318 -15.85 11.16 19.13
N THR A 319 -15.67 12.36 18.57
CA THR A 319 -16.26 13.61 19.09
C THR A 319 -17.61 13.97 18.45
N THR A 320 -17.98 13.31 17.34
CA THR A 320 -19.31 13.36 16.70
C THR A 320 -20.17 12.15 17.06
#